data_AF-A0A7X0KP13-F1
#
_entry.id   AF-A0A7X0KP13-F1
#
_cell.length_a   1.000
_cell.length_b   1.000
_cell.length_c   1.000
_cell.angle_alpha   90.00
_cell.angle_beta   90.00
_cell.angle_gamma   90.00
#
_symmetry.space_group_name_H-M   'P 1'
#
loop_
_entity.id
_entity.type
_entity.pdbx_description
1 polymer ?
#
loop_
_entity_poly.entity_id
_entity_poly.type
_entity_poly.pdbx_seq_one_letter_code
_entity_poly.pdbx_strand_id
1 'polypeptide(L)'
;ERITILRRDIAKMISFGLEEGIAADWQRLHLEYRGIVAQIPRTASRLELEPVAAELAALAQEVRKALESHVKSEKTSANESHFERHIQNSNTQLPELEPGLEEDQGASVAQMPETRSQPPTGYPLGMVLRACPDIADYARNGISGWADLVETANLVRGALGVSPDAWNQACEAMGAVDAAIMVAAMLQKGEAIASPGGYLRSLTAKARAGEFSIGPVLMALLRGRGGGQARTG
;
A
#
# COMPACT_ATOMS: atom_id res chain seq x y z
N GLU A 1 -22.64 -8.49 0.21
CA GLU A 1 -21.64 -9.58 0.21
C GLU A 1 -20.86 -9.70 -1.10
N ARG A 2 -21.52 -9.92 -2.26
CA ARG A 2 -20.86 -10.08 -3.57
C ARG A 2 -19.86 -8.97 -3.94
N ILE A 3 -20.21 -7.70 -3.71
CA ILE A 3 -19.31 -6.55 -3.94
C ILE A 3 -18.03 -6.66 -3.10
N THR A 4 -18.15 -7.00 -1.82
CA THR A 4 -16.98 -7.16 -0.92
C THR A 4 -16.03 -8.24 -1.41
N ILE A 5 -16.58 -9.36 -1.91
CA ILE A 5 -15.78 -10.45 -2.49
C ILE A 5 -15.06 -9.98 -3.74
N LEU A 6 -15.78 -9.35 -4.68
CA LEU A 6 -15.19 -8.86 -5.94
C LEU A 6 -14.10 -7.81 -5.69
N ARG A 7 -14.31 -6.88 -4.77
CA ARG A 7 -13.30 -5.87 -4.39
C ARG A 7 -12.01 -6.52 -3.90
N ARG A 8 -12.13 -7.50 -3.00
CA ARG A 8 -10.97 -8.23 -2.47
C ARG A 8 -10.27 -9.05 -3.55
N ASP A 9 -11.03 -9.70 -4.42
CA ASP A 9 -10.49 -10.54 -5.49
C ASP A 9 -9.73 -9.72 -6.53
N ILE A 10 -10.32 -8.61 -6.99
CA ILE A 10 -9.67 -7.67 -7.91
C ILE A 10 -8.37 -7.13 -7.31
N ALA A 11 -8.38 -6.69 -6.05
CA ALA A 11 -7.19 -6.20 -5.38
C ALA A 11 -6.07 -7.26 -5.36
N LYS A 12 -6.41 -8.51 -5.01
CA LYS A 12 -5.45 -9.62 -5.00
C LYS A 12 -4.89 -9.94 -6.39
N MET A 13 -5.74 -9.99 -7.40
CA MET A 13 -5.32 -10.30 -8.77
C MET A 13 -4.42 -9.21 -9.35
N ILE A 14 -4.71 -7.93 -9.06
CA ILE A 14 -3.84 -6.80 -9.43
C ILE A 14 -2.49 -6.92 -8.71
N SER A 15 -2.49 -7.16 -7.39
CA SER A 15 -1.25 -7.37 -6.63
C SER A 15 -0.41 -8.50 -7.20
N PHE A 16 -1.03 -9.66 -7.44
CA PHE A 16 -0.36 -10.83 -8.03
C PHE A 16 0.25 -10.50 -9.40
N GLY A 17 -0.50 -9.82 -10.28
CA GLY A 17 0.00 -9.43 -11.60
C GLY A 17 1.22 -8.51 -11.56
N LEU A 18 1.30 -7.65 -10.56
CA LEU A 18 2.42 -6.75 -10.33
C LEU A 18 3.63 -7.45 -9.71
N GLU A 19 3.40 -8.38 -8.79
CA GLU A 19 4.45 -9.19 -8.14
C GLU A 19 5.14 -10.11 -9.14
N GLU A 20 4.37 -10.75 -10.01
CA GLU A 20 4.87 -11.63 -11.07
C GLU A 20 5.42 -10.85 -12.28
N GLY A 21 5.38 -9.51 -12.24
CA GLY A 21 5.92 -8.66 -13.32
C GLY A 21 5.19 -8.82 -14.66
N ILE A 22 3.91 -9.21 -14.63
CA ILE A 22 3.11 -9.46 -15.83
C ILE A 22 2.94 -8.16 -16.60
N ALA A 23 3.22 -8.18 -17.90
CA ALA A 23 3.08 -7.02 -18.77
C ALA A 23 1.59 -6.74 -19.07
N ALA A 24 0.97 -5.93 -18.21
CA ALA A 24 -0.38 -5.39 -18.41
C ALA A 24 -0.47 -3.96 -17.90
N ASP A 25 -1.52 -3.24 -18.33
CA ASP A 25 -1.82 -1.89 -17.85
C ASP A 25 -2.51 -1.96 -16.47
N TRP A 26 -1.75 -2.40 -15.46
CA TRP A 26 -2.23 -2.53 -14.08
C TRP A 26 -2.69 -1.18 -13.51
N GLN A 27 -2.09 -0.08 -13.96
CA GLN A 27 -2.47 1.27 -13.55
C GLN A 27 -3.88 1.63 -14.03
N ARG A 28 -4.20 1.37 -15.31
CA ARG A 28 -5.56 1.54 -15.83
C ARG A 28 -6.57 0.66 -15.09
N LEU A 29 -6.28 -0.64 -14.94
CA LEU A 29 -7.20 -1.57 -14.28
C LEU A 29 -7.46 -1.18 -12.81
N HIS A 30 -6.42 -0.71 -12.12
CA HIS A 30 -6.54 -0.19 -10.77
C HIS A 30 -7.35 1.11 -10.70
N LEU A 31 -7.21 1.99 -11.70
CA LEU A 31 -7.96 3.23 -11.76
C LEU A 31 -9.46 2.98 -11.99
N GLU A 32 -9.79 2.09 -12.91
CA GLU A 32 -11.16 1.66 -13.17
C GLU A 32 -11.79 1.03 -11.92
N TYR A 33 -11.03 0.17 -11.22
CA TYR A 33 -11.43 -0.37 -9.91
C TYR A 33 -11.79 0.74 -8.91
N ARG A 34 -10.93 1.75 -8.78
CA ARG A 34 -11.18 2.89 -7.87
C ARG A 34 -12.40 3.70 -8.28
N GLY A 35 -12.58 3.93 -9.58
CA GLY A 35 -13.75 4.64 -10.12
C GLY A 35 -15.07 3.95 -9.77
N ILE A 36 -15.12 2.62 -9.88
CA ILE A 36 -16.32 1.85 -9.52
C ILE A 36 -16.56 1.87 -8.00
N VAL A 37 -15.50 1.70 -7.20
CA VAL A 37 -15.60 1.69 -5.73
C VAL A 37 -16.00 3.05 -5.16
N ALA A 38 -15.52 4.16 -5.74
CA ALA A 38 -15.84 5.51 -5.29
C ALA A 38 -17.33 5.87 -5.49
N GLN A 39 -18.00 5.20 -6.43
CA GLN A 39 -19.43 5.40 -6.70
C GLN A 39 -20.34 4.69 -5.70
N ILE A 40 -19.81 3.81 -4.84
CA ILE A 40 -20.61 3.03 -3.88
C ILE A 40 -21.09 3.95 -2.75
N PRO A 41 -22.40 4.25 -2.67
CA PRO A 41 -22.93 5.07 -1.59
C PRO A 41 -22.83 4.32 -0.26
N ARG A 42 -22.57 5.04 0.85
CA ARG A 42 -22.57 4.45 2.20
C ARG A 42 -23.94 3.92 2.63
N THR A 43 -25.00 4.37 1.98
CA THR A 43 -26.38 3.93 2.20
C THR A 43 -27.03 3.77 0.83
N ALA A 44 -27.02 2.54 0.32
CA ALA A 44 -27.55 2.22 -1.01
C ALA A 44 -28.57 1.10 -0.90
N SER A 45 -29.68 1.23 -1.63
CA SER A 45 -30.64 0.16 -1.78
C SER A 45 -30.05 -0.97 -2.65
N ARG A 46 -30.60 -2.18 -2.53
CA ARG A 46 -30.07 -3.35 -3.26
C ARG A 46 -30.06 -3.14 -4.79
N LEU A 47 -31.05 -2.42 -5.31
CA LEU A 47 -31.19 -2.11 -6.73
C LEU A 47 -30.10 -1.18 -7.26
N GLU A 48 -29.54 -0.31 -6.40
CA GLU A 48 -28.45 0.61 -6.75
C GLU A 48 -27.07 -0.08 -6.68
N LEU A 49 -26.97 -1.17 -5.91
CA LEU A 49 -25.74 -1.95 -5.78
C LEU A 49 -25.57 -3.01 -6.87
N GLU A 50 -26.66 -3.40 -7.55
CA GLU A 50 -26.65 -4.36 -8.64
C GLU A 50 -25.81 -3.93 -9.86
N PRO A 51 -25.91 -2.68 -10.37
CA PRO A 51 -25.04 -2.22 -11.46
C PRO A 51 -23.58 -2.16 -11.05
N VAL A 52 -23.28 -1.66 -9.84
CA VAL A 52 -21.91 -1.66 -9.29
C VAL A 52 -21.34 -3.08 -9.22
N ALA A 53 -22.13 -4.05 -8.77
CA ALA A 53 -21.70 -5.44 -8.70
C ALA A 53 -21.42 -6.03 -10.09
N ALA A 54 -22.16 -5.60 -11.13
CA ALA A 54 -21.93 -6.01 -12.51
C ALA A 54 -20.65 -5.38 -13.07
N GLU A 55 -20.41 -4.09 -12.84
CA GLU A 55 -19.18 -3.40 -13.24
C GLU A 55 -17.94 -4.01 -12.57
N LEU A 56 -17.99 -4.27 -11.26
CA LEU A 56 -16.91 -4.97 -10.55
C LEU A 56 -16.70 -6.38 -11.10
N ALA A 57 -17.76 -7.10 -11.46
CA ALA A 57 -17.63 -8.43 -12.04
C ALA A 57 -16.98 -8.38 -13.42
N ALA A 58 -17.32 -7.39 -14.26
CA ALA A 58 -16.70 -7.18 -15.56
C ALA A 58 -15.20 -6.88 -15.42
N LEU A 59 -14.84 -5.96 -14.52
CA LEU A 59 -13.44 -5.64 -14.24
C LEU A 59 -12.67 -6.85 -13.72
N ALA A 60 -13.27 -7.66 -12.83
CA ALA A 60 -12.64 -8.90 -12.35
C ALA A 60 -12.35 -9.90 -13.49
N GLN A 61 -13.18 -9.94 -14.55
CA GLN A 61 -12.90 -10.75 -15.73
C GLN A 61 -11.74 -10.17 -16.56
N GLU A 62 -11.68 -8.85 -16.69
CA GLU A 62 -10.60 -8.19 -17.44
C GLU A 62 -9.23 -8.39 -16.78
N VAL A 63 -9.16 -8.19 -15.45
CA VAL A 63 -7.95 -8.43 -14.65
C VAL A 63 -7.52 -9.89 -14.77
N ARG A 64 -8.46 -10.84 -14.67
CA ARG A 64 -8.16 -12.26 -14.85
C ARG A 64 -7.67 -12.60 -16.25
N LYS A 65 -8.29 -12.00 -17.28
CA LYS A 65 -7.85 -12.18 -18.67
C LYS A 65 -6.42 -11.67 -18.88
N ALA A 66 -6.04 -10.57 -18.25
CA ALA A 66 -4.67 -10.07 -18.26
C ALA A 66 -3.71 -11.10 -17.63
N LEU A 67 -4.07 -11.69 -16.49
CA LEU A 67 -3.29 -12.76 -15.85
C LEU A 67 -3.21 -14.03 -16.71
N GLU A 68 -4.31 -14.47 -17.32
CA GLU A 68 -4.35 -15.68 -18.16
C GLU A 68 -3.52 -15.51 -19.45
N SER A 69 -3.44 -14.29 -19.98
CA SER A 69 -2.63 -14.00 -21.17
C SER A 69 -1.15 -14.30 -20.93
N HIS A 70 -0.66 -14.11 -19.69
CA HIS A 70 0.68 -14.48 -19.26
C HIS A 70 0.90 -16.00 -19.28
N VAL A 71 0.00 -16.76 -18.65
CA VAL A 71 0.07 -18.24 -18.58
C VAL A 71 0.05 -18.86 -19.99
N LYS A 72 -0.68 -18.24 -20.92
CA LYS A 72 -0.73 -18.69 -22.31
C LYS A 72 0.57 -18.37 -23.07
N SER A 73 1.17 -17.20 -22.84
CA SER A 73 2.47 -16.84 -23.42
C SER A 73 3.62 -17.70 -22.90
N GLU A 74 3.65 -18.01 -21.60
CA GLU A 74 4.66 -18.89 -21.00
C GLU A 74 4.57 -20.33 -21.53
N LYS A 75 3.36 -20.88 -21.68
CA LYS A 75 3.17 -22.25 -22.23
C LYS A 75 3.52 -22.39 -23.71
N THR A 76 3.52 -21.30 -24.48
CA THR A 76 3.99 -21.29 -25.89
C THR A 76 5.47 -20.95 -26.06
N SER A 77 6.16 -20.57 -24.98
CA SER A 77 7.59 -20.27 -24.96
C SER A 77 8.44 -21.43 -24.43
N ALA A 78 8.00 -22.68 -24.64
CA ALA A 78 8.89 -23.84 -24.55
C ALA A 78 9.60 -24.03 -25.90
N ASN A 79 10.49 -23.10 -26.24
CA ASN A 79 11.46 -23.31 -27.30
C ASN A 79 12.87 -23.02 -26.76
N GLU A 80 13.66 -24.08 -26.79
CA GLU A 80 15.09 -24.21 -26.55
C GLU A 80 15.90 -22.97 -26.98
N SER A 81 16.41 -22.20 -26.03
CA SER A 81 17.54 -21.31 -26.30
C SER A 81 18.36 -21.03 -25.04
N HIS A 82 19.43 -21.81 -24.95
CA HIS A 82 20.57 -21.63 -24.09
C HIS A 82 21.23 -20.27 -24.36
N PHE A 83 21.31 -19.37 -23.38
CA PHE A 83 22.44 -18.44 -23.26
C PHE A 83 22.70 -18.10 -21.79
N GLU A 84 23.59 -18.89 -21.23
CA GLU A 84 24.30 -18.68 -19.98
C GLU A 84 25.12 -17.38 -20.06
N ARG A 85 24.73 -16.35 -19.30
CA ARG A 85 25.59 -15.22 -18.94
C ARG A 85 25.43 -14.88 -17.46
N HIS A 86 26.26 -15.55 -16.67
CA HIS A 86 27.13 -14.97 -15.64
C HIS A 86 26.62 -13.70 -14.94
N ILE A 87 26.07 -13.88 -13.73
CA ILE A 87 26.07 -12.83 -12.70
C ILE A 87 26.75 -13.40 -11.47
N GLN A 88 27.88 -12.78 -11.14
CA GLN A 88 28.75 -13.06 -10.01
C GLN A 88 28.02 -12.84 -8.70
N ASN A 89 28.02 -13.88 -7.84
CA ASN A 89 27.54 -13.83 -6.48
C ASN A 89 28.72 -13.43 -5.57
N SER A 90 28.64 -12.23 -4.97
CA SER A 90 29.50 -11.89 -3.83
C SER A 90 28.74 -12.17 -2.55
N ASN A 91 29.15 -13.26 -1.90
CA ASN A 91 28.90 -13.58 -0.50
C ASN A 91 29.21 -12.37 0.38
N THR A 92 28.23 -11.89 1.16
CA THR A 92 28.51 -11.08 2.35
C THR A 92 28.06 -11.86 3.56
N GLN A 93 29.05 -12.12 4.42
CA GLN A 93 28.97 -12.92 5.63
C GLN A 93 28.09 -12.27 6.69
N LEU A 94 27.27 -13.10 7.35
CA LEU A 94 26.72 -12.84 8.68
C LEU A 94 27.83 -12.62 9.71
N PRO A 95 27.55 -11.86 10.78
CA PRO A 95 27.93 -12.32 12.11
C PRO A 95 26.73 -12.52 13.03
N GLU A 96 26.83 -13.61 13.78
CA GLU A 96 25.92 -14.17 14.77
C GLU A 96 26.24 -13.59 16.17
N LEU A 97 25.20 -13.07 16.85
CA LEU A 97 24.86 -13.05 18.30
C LEU A 97 25.96 -12.93 19.39
N GLU A 98 25.98 -11.86 20.22
CA GLU A 98 25.41 -11.71 21.61
C GLU A 98 26.47 -11.97 22.73
N PRO A 99 26.24 -11.73 24.05
CA PRO A 99 25.59 -10.64 24.81
C PRO A 99 26.46 -10.15 26.03
N GLY A 100 25.96 -9.18 26.81
CA GLY A 100 26.45 -8.84 28.16
C GLY A 100 25.66 -7.64 28.72
N LEU A 101 24.55 -7.85 29.43
CA LEU A 101 24.44 -8.02 30.89
C LEU A 101 25.23 -6.98 31.69
N GLU A 102 24.52 -6.02 32.28
CA GLU A 102 24.73 -5.54 33.65
C GLU A 102 23.45 -4.84 34.16
N GLU A 103 22.99 -5.31 35.32
CA GLU A 103 21.84 -4.89 36.13
C GLU A 103 22.15 -3.52 36.80
N ASP A 104 21.22 -2.67 37.26
CA ASP A 104 20.46 -2.90 38.48
C ASP A 104 19.52 -1.70 38.85
N GLN A 105 18.31 -2.07 39.27
CA GLN A 105 17.38 -1.49 40.26
C GLN A 105 16.90 -0.02 40.28
N GLY A 106 15.57 0.09 40.45
CA GLY A 106 14.87 1.26 40.98
C GLY A 106 13.34 1.14 40.91
N ALA A 107 12.73 0.38 41.82
CA ALA A 107 11.29 0.12 41.91
C ALA A 107 10.45 1.32 42.39
N SER A 108 9.22 1.50 41.87
CA SER A 108 7.99 1.67 42.67
C SER A 108 6.69 1.80 41.84
N VAL A 109 5.88 0.74 41.90
CA VAL A 109 4.42 0.63 42.08
C VAL A 109 3.42 1.48 41.27
N ALA A 110 2.64 0.74 40.47
CA ALA A 110 1.23 0.89 40.08
C ALA A 110 0.80 2.09 39.22
N GLN A 111 0.55 1.80 37.94
CA GLN A 111 -0.78 1.85 37.33
C GLN A 111 -0.71 1.21 35.94
N MET A 112 -1.65 0.30 35.63
CA MET A 112 -1.84 -0.22 34.29
C MET A 112 -2.30 0.93 33.37
N PRO A 113 -1.59 1.17 32.26
CA PRO A 113 -2.31 1.26 31.01
C PRO A 113 -1.64 0.38 29.95
N GLU A 114 -2.50 -0.24 29.13
CA GLU A 114 -2.13 -0.93 27.90
C GLU A 114 -0.98 -0.22 27.20
N THR A 115 0.12 -0.94 26.98
CA THR A 115 1.24 -0.53 26.14
C THR A 115 0.77 -0.41 24.69
N ARG A 116 -0.03 0.62 24.40
CA ARG A 116 -0.25 1.11 23.05
C ARG A 116 1.08 1.70 22.62
N SER A 117 1.77 0.94 21.76
CA SER A 117 2.99 1.30 21.07
C SER A 117 3.00 2.81 20.77
N GLN A 118 3.86 3.56 21.45
CA GLN A 118 4.10 4.94 21.09
C GLN A 118 4.59 4.97 19.64
N PRO A 119 3.99 5.77 18.74
CA PRO A 119 4.34 5.74 17.34
C PRO A 119 5.69 6.42 17.12
N PRO A 120 6.55 5.89 16.22
CA PRO A 120 7.82 6.51 15.85
C PRO A 120 7.68 7.89 15.16
N THR A 121 6.44 8.36 14.91
CA THR A 121 6.12 9.46 13.99
C THR A 121 5.41 10.64 14.65
N GLY A 122 5.10 10.57 15.94
CA GLY A 122 4.32 11.59 16.65
C GLY A 122 2.82 11.65 16.29
N TYR A 123 2.36 10.86 15.31
CA TYR A 123 0.96 10.77 14.91
C TYR A 123 0.36 9.40 15.28
N PRO A 124 -0.84 9.33 15.87
CA PRO A 124 -1.46 8.04 16.18
C PRO A 124 -1.96 7.33 14.91
N LEU A 125 -1.86 6.01 14.87
CA LEU A 125 -2.28 5.18 13.72
C LEU A 125 -3.73 5.49 13.29
N GLY A 126 -4.65 5.65 14.23
CA GLY A 126 -6.04 5.97 13.94
C GLY A 126 -6.21 7.31 13.20
N MET A 127 -5.33 8.30 13.43
CA MET A 127 -5.35 9.54 12.66
C MET A 127 -4.90 9.33 11.22
N VAL A 128 -3.85 8.53 11.01
CA VAL A 128 -3.37 8.16 9.67
C VAL A 128 -4.44 7.39 8.90
N LEU A 129 -5.06 6.38 9.51
CA LEU A 129 -6.13 5.61 8.86
C LEU A 129 -7.38 6.46 8.56
N ARG A 130 -7.65 7.48 9.37
CA ARG A 130 -8.72 8.44 9.08
C ARG A 130 -8.36 9.37 7.91
N ALA A 131 -7.08 9.73 7.77
CA ALA A 131 -6.59 10.54 6.66
C ALA A 131 -6.50 9.73 5.36
N CYS A 132 -6.18 8.44 5.45
CA CYS A 132 -5.93 7.54 4.34
C CYS A 132 -6.80 6.26 4.42
N PRO A 133 -8.14 6.34 4.43
CA PRO A 133 -9.01 5.16 4.55
C PRO A 133 -8.85 4.13 3.42
N ASP A 134 -8.47 4.54 2.21
CA ASP A 134 -8.40 3.65 1.03
C ASP A 134 -7.40 2.49 1.24
N ILE A 135 -6.38 2.66 2.09
CA ILE A 135 -5.39 1.60 2.34
C ILE A 135 -6.00 0.41 3.08
N ALA A 136 -7.08 0.60 3.85
CA ALA A 136 -7.74 -0.47 4.59
C ALA A 136 -8.36 -1.53 3.66
N ASP A 137 -8.70 -1.17 2.42
CA ASP A 137 -9.25 -2.10 1.44
C ASP A 137 -8.23 -3.15 0.96
N TYR A 138 -6.94 -2.89 1.17
CA TYR A 138 -5.83 -3.78 0.81
C TYR A 138 -5.41 -4.69 1.96
N ALA A 139 -5.87 -4.41 3.19
CA ALA A 139 -5.52 -5.19 4.36
C ALA A 139 -6.36 -6.47 4.44
N ARG A 140 -5.71 -7.64 4.57
CA ARG A 140 -6.39 -8.94 4.66
C ARG A 140 -7.25 -9.07 5.92
N ASN A 141 -6.72 -8.60 7.06
CA ASN A 141 -7.33 -8.74 8.39
C ASN A 141 -7.62 -7.37 9.04
N GLY A 142 -7.59 -6.28 8.26
CA GLY A 142 -7.57 -4.91 8.79
C GLY A 142 -6.17 -4.48 9.25
N ILE A 143 -6.06 -3.23 9.70
CA ILE A 143 -4.80 -2.62 10.13
C ILE A 143 -4.95 -2.27 11.61
N SER A 144 -4.33 -3.07 12.49
CA SER A 144 -4.40 -2.90 13.94
C SER A 144 -3.11 -2.34 14.53
N GLY A 145 -1.99 -2.45 13.79
CA GLY A 145 -0.70 -1.91 14.17
C GLY A 145 0.08 -1.27 13.02
N TRP A 146 1.23 -0.70 13.36
CA TRP A 146 2.14 -0.11 12.37
C TRP A 146 2.78 -1.15 11.45
N ALA A 147 3.04 -2.36 11.95
CA ALA A 147 3.53 -3.47 11.14
C ALA A 147 2.52 -3.82 10.03
N ASP A 148 1.24 -3.95 10.37
CA ASP A 148 0.16 -4.19 9.40
C ASP A 148 0.09 -3.07 8.36
N LEU A 149 0.28 -1.82 8.78
CA LEU A 149 0.29 -0.67 7.86
C LEU A 149 1.47 -0.76 6.89
N VAL A 150 2.67 -1.09 7.37
CA VAL A 150 3.89 -1.24 6.55
C VAL A 150 3.72 -2.38 5.55
N GLU A 151 3.21 -3.54 6.00
CA GLU A 151 2.93 -4.68 5.13
C GLU A 151 1.91 -4.30 4.05
N THR A 152 0.79 -3.69 4.45
CA THR A 152 -0.25 -3.27 3.52
C THR A 152 0.27 -2.22 2.53
N ALA A 153 1.07 -1.26 2.99
CA ALA A 153 1.71 -0.26 2.13
C ALA A 153 2.70 -0.89 1.14
N ASN A 154 3.45 -1.93 1.55
CA ASN A 154 4.33 -2.67 0.66
C ASN A 154 3.55 -3.41 -0.45
N LEU A 155 2.32 -3.84 -0.19
CA LEU A 155 1.43 -4.38 -1.23
C LEU A 155 0.92 -3.26 -2.15
N VAL A 156 0.49 -2.15 -1.57
CA VAL A 156 -0.07 -1.00 -2.32
C VAL A 156 0.97 -0.31 -3.21
N ARG A 157 2.25 -0.31 -2.84
CA ARG A 157 3.30 0.34 -3.65
C ARG A 157 3.35 -0.19 -5.08
N GLY A 158 3.12 -1.49 -5.29
CA GLY A 158 3.06 -2.10 -6.62
C GLY A 158 1.91 -1.51 -7.43
N ALA A 159 0.73 -1.39 -6.82
CA ALA A 159 -0.47 -0.86 -7.47
C ALA A 159 -0.32 0.61 -7.90
N LEU A 160 0.54 1.36 -7.19
CA LEU A 160 0.90 2.75 -7.53
C LEU A 160 2.06 2.85 -8.54
N GLY A 161 2.60 1.74 -9.03
CA GLY A 161 3.77 1.75 -9.92
C GLY A 161 5.07 2.16 -9.22
N VAL A 162 5.16 1.97 -7.90
CA VAL A 162 6.36 2.21 -7.11
C VAL A 162 7.20 0.92 -7.07
N SER A 163 8.43 1.00 -7.57
CA SER A 163 9.36 -0.14 -7.61
C SER A 163 9.80 -0.58 -6.19
N PRO A 164 10.20 -1.85 -6.02
CA PRO A 164 10.74 -2.33 -4.74
C PRO A 164 11.95 -1.53 -4.28
N ASP A 165 12.83 -1.18 -5.22
CA ASP A 165 14.00 -0.33 -4.97
C ASP A 165 13.62 1.05 -4.41
N ALA A 166 12.67 1.74 -5.04
CA ALA A 166 12.23 3.06 -4.58
C ALA A 166 11.61 3.01 -3.16
N TRP A 167 10.92 1.92 -2.85
CA TRP A 167 10.39 1.65 -1.51
C TRP A 167 11.50 1.39 -0.49
N ASN A 168 12.45 0.50 -0.79
CA ASN A 168 13.56 0.20 0.11
C ASN A 168 14.38 1.45 0.43
N GLN A 169 14.70 2.25 -0.60
CA GLN A 169 15.40 3.52 -0.40
C GLN A 169 14.60 4.52 0.45
N ALA A 170 13.27 4.55 0.31
CA ALA A 170 12.42 5.37 1.16
C ALA A 170 12.46 4.88 2.62
N CYS A 171 12.27 3.59 2.85
CA CYS A 171 12.35 2.97 4.17
C CYS A 171 13.69 3.24 4.87
N GLU A 172 14.81 3.18 4.14
CA GLU A 172 16.13 3.53 4.66
C GLU A 172 16.25 5.01 5.03
N ALA A 173 15.66 5.91 4.24
CA ALA A 173 15.84 7.35 4.42
C ALA A 173 14.91 7.98 5.47
N MET A 174 13.64 7.57 5.54
CA MET A 174 12.64 8.15 6.46
C MET A 174 12.10 7.14 7.49
N GLY A 175 12.48 5.86 7.39
CA GLY A 175 11.89 4.79 8.19
C GLY A 175 10.68 4.15 7.51
N ALA A 176 10.49 2.85 7.79
CA ALA A 176 9.45 2.05 7.14
C ALA A 176 8.03 2.57 7.43
N VAL A 177 7.77 3.06 8.65
CA VAL A 177 6.47 3.59 9.03
C VAL A 177 6.16 4.87 8.26
N ASP A 178 7.12 5.79 8.15
CA ASP A 178 6.93 7.05 7.43
C ASP A 178 6.73 6.81 5.92
N ALA A 179 7.52 5.91 5.34
CA ALA A 179 7.34 5.46 3.97
C ALA A 179 5.94 4.85 3.76
N ALA A 180 5.46 4.03 4.69
CA ALA A 180 4.11 3.46 4.64
C ALA A 180 3.02 4.54 4.70
N ILE A 181 3.17 5.56 5.55
CA ILE A 181 2.24 6.69 5.62
C ILE A 181 2.23 7.45 4.29
N MET A 182 3.39 7.64 3.65
CA MET A 182 3.48 8.31 2.35
C MET A 182 2.81 7.51 1.23
N VAL A 183 3.01 6.19 1.18
CA VAL A 183 2.31 5.33 0.22
C VAL A 183 0.80 5.35 0.46
N ALA A 184 0.35 5.31 1.72
CA ALA A 184 -1.07 5.44 2.06
C ALA A 184 -1.64 6.80 1.61
N ALA A 185 -0.89 7.88 1.82
CA ALA A 185 -1.28 9.22 1.41
C ALA A 185 -1.32 9.37 -0.13
N MET A 186 -0.39 8.72 -0.85
CA MET A 186 -0.40 8.67 -2.30
C MET A 186 -1.63 7.94 -2.84
N LEU A 187 -1.93 6.76 -2.29
CA LEU A 187 -3.12 6.00 -2.62
C LEU A 187 -4.38 6.86 -2.43
N GLN A 188 -4.46 7.58 -1.30
CA GLN A 188 -5.60 8.45 -1.02
C GLN A 188 -5.74 9.62 -1.99
N LYS A 189 -4.62 10.19 -2.44
CA LYS A 189 -4.58 11.30 -3.41
C LYS A 189 -4.93 10.86 -4.82
N GLY A 190 -4.79 9.57 -5.14
CA GLY A 190 -5.17 9.02 -6.44
C GLY A 190 -4.47 9.71 -7.62
N GLU A 191 -5.25 10.14 -8.61
CA GLU A 191 -4.77 10.77 -9.85
C GLU A 191 -4.07 12.13 -9.66
N ALA A 192 -4.18 12.75 -8.47
CA ALA A 192 -3.47 14.00 -8.20
C ALA A 192 -1.93 13.83 -8.22
N ILE A 193 -1.43 12.59 -8.23
CA ILE A 193 -0.01 12.26 -8.32
C ILE A 193 0.25 11.52 -9.63
N ALA A 194 0.76 12.25 -10.62
CA ALA A 194 1.04 11.72 -11.95
C ALA A 194 2.10 10.59 -11.94
N SER A 195 3.07 10.62 -11.02
CA SER A 195 4.10 9.58 -10.89
C SER A 195 4.38 9.27 -9.41
N PRO A 196 3.71 8.26 -8.82
CA PRO A 196 3.93 7.89 -7.43
C PRO A 196 5.37 7.47 -7.13
N GLY A 197 6.00 6.69 -8.02
CA GLY A 197 7.39 6.28 -7.87
C GLY A 197 8.38 7.45 -7.94
N GLY A 198 8.18 8.39 -8.86
CA GLY A 198 9.00 9.61 -8.94
C GLY A 198 8.81 10.51 -7.72
N TYR A 199 7.56 10.65 -7.26
CA TYR A 199 7.24 11.43 -6.08
C TYR A 199 7.84 10.81 -4.80
N LEU A 200 7.80 9.48 -4.64
CA LEU A 200 8.43 8.81 -3.49
C LEU A 200 9.93 9.06 -3.46
N ARG A 201 10.61 8.93 -4.60
CA ARG A 201 12.06 9.24 -4.70
C ARG A 201 12.37 10.69 -4.34
N SER A 202 11.52 11.64 -4.72
CA SER A 202 11.67 13.05 -4.31
C SER A 202 11.52 13.22 -2.79
N LEU A 203 10.56 12.53 -2.17
CA LEU A 203 10.42 12.52 -0.71
C LEU A 203 11.61 11.86 -0.01
N THR A 204 12.15 10.77 -0.57
CA THR A 204 13.38 10.12 -0.11
C THR A 204 14.57 11.09 -0.14
N ALA A 205 14.74 11.86 -1.22
CA ALA A 205 15.80 12.86 -1.31
C ALA A 205 15.65 13.94 -0.23
N LYS A 206 14.43 14.42 0.03
CA LYS A 206 14.14 15.39 1.11
C LYS A 206 14.40 14.80 2.49
N ALA A 207 14.08 13.53 2.70
CA ALA A 207 14.34 12.84 3.97
C ALA A 207 15.85 12.75 4.26
N ARG A 208 16.64 12.39 3.25
CA ARG A 208 18.12 12.39 3.35
C ARG A 208 18.70 13.78 3.63
N ALA A 209 18.03 14.85 3.17
CA ALA A 209 18.39 16.23 3.45
C ALA A 209 17.88 16.75 4.81
N GLY A 210 17.09 15.96 5.56
CA GLY A 210 16.47 16.40 6.82
C GLY A 210 15.29 17.36 6.65
N GLU A 211 14.77 17.51 5.42
CA GLU A 211 13.67 18.42 5.07
C GLU A 211 12.30 17.73 4.96
N PHE A 212 12.23 16.45 5.32
CA PHE A 212 11.01 15.67 5.24
C PHE A 212 10.10 15.89 6.45
N SER A 213 8.79 16.05 6.18
CA SER A 213 7.78 16.05 7.22
C SER A 213 6.45 15.47 6.72
N ILE A 214 5.84 14.62 7.55
CA ILE A 214 4.55 13.97 7.25
C ILE A 214 3.37 14.92 7.49
N GLY A 215 3.50 15.80 8.48
CA GLY A 215 2.42 16.66 8.98
C GLY A 215 1.66 17.42 7.88
N PRO A 216 2.33 18.17 6.99
CA PRO A 216 1.66 18.90 5.92
C PRO A 216 0.82 18.01 4.99
N VAL A 217 1.28 16.79 4.71
CA VAL A 217 0.57 15.83 3.85
C VAL A 217 -0.70 15.33 4.54
N LEU A 218 -0.60 14.89 5.79
CA LEU A 218 -1.76 14.42 6.56
C LEU A 218 -2.79 15.53 6.79
N MET A 219 -2.33 16.74 7.12
CA MET A 219 -3.23 17.88 7.34
C MET A 219 -3.95 18.31 6.05
N ALA A 220 -3.28 18.24 4.90
CA ALA A 220 -3.92 18.49 3.62
C ALA A 220 -5.03 17.47 3.33
N LEU A 221 -4.79 16.18 3.58
CA LEU A 221 -5.78 15.11 3.40
C LEU A 221 -6.98 15.26 4.35
N LEU A 222 -6.74 15.55 5.62
CA LEU A 222 -7.79 15.76 6.60
C LEU A 222 -8.65 16.99 6.28
N ARG A 223 -8.06 18.09 5.80
CA ARG A 223 -8.79 19.30 5.39
C ARG A 223 -9.61 19.12 4.12
N GLY A 224 -9.06 18.44 3.10
CA GLY A 224 -9.78 18.15 1.86
C GLY A 224 -11.08 17.38 2.08
N ARG A 225 -11.16 16.63 3.18
CA ARG A 225 -12.34 15.85 3.57
C ARG A 225 -13.37 16.65 4.38
N GLY A 226 -12.97 17.72 5.08
CA GLY A 226 -13.86 18.60 5.84
C GLY A 226 -14.69 19.56 4.99
N GLY A 227 -14.27 19.83 3.74
CA GLY A 227 -14.98 20.73 2.81
C GLY A 227 -16.19 20.11 2.11
N GLY A 228 -16.39 18.79 2.18
CA GLY A 228 -17.52 18.08 1.55
C GLY A 228 -18.72 17.83 2.45
N GLN A 229 -18.66 18.20 3.74
CA GLN A 229 -19.69 17.89 4.75
C GLN A 229 -20.37 19.14 5.33
N ALA A 230 -20.36 20.27 4.60
CA ALA A 230 -20.96 21.52 5.05
C ALA A 230 -21.69 22.27 3.93
N ARG A 231 -22.61 21.62 3.21
CA ARG A 231 -23.71 22.28 2.49
C ARG A 231 -24.91 21.34 2.40
N THR A 232 -25.77 21.39 3.40
CA THR A 232 -27.19 21.04 3.29
C THR A 232 -27.90 21.84 4.38
N GLY A 233 -28.16 23.09 4.03
CA GLY A 233 -29.23 23.91 4.58
C GLY A 233 -30.17 24.25 3.43
#